data_AF-A0AAJ6EED9-F1
#
_entry.id   AF-A0AAJ6EED9-F1
#
_cell.length_a   1.000
_cell.length_b   1.000
_cell.length_c   1.000
_cell.angle_alpha   90.00
_cell.angle_beta   90.00
_cell.angle_gamma   90.00
#
_symmetry.space_group_name_H-M   'P 1'
#
loop_
_entity.id
_entity.type
_entity.pdbx_description
1 polymer ?
#
loop_
_entity_poly.entity_id
_entity_poly.type
_entity_poly.pdbx_seq_one_letter_code
_entity_poly.pdbx_strand_id
1 'polypeptide(L)'
;MLKAKESTRAVAVLVDPFRDFNPVPAKEEFASFCLVEFRRRNEAGGTTVVDPIAFYRAQEFARWWPVNIAELRLLQREIGEACGFEPGRITTIAADARTIARSPTQVAMPLIDRLLRRY
;
A
#
# COMPACT_ATOMS: atom_id res chain seq x y z
N MET A 1 20.18 2.03 0.77
CA MET A 1 19.86 0.69 0.25
C MET A 1 19.34 0.73 -1.19
N LEU A 2 18.35 1.58 -1.52
CA LEU A 2 17.85 1.82 -2.89
C LEU A 2 18.89 2.40 -3.88
N LYS A 3 19.77 3.31 -3.42
CA LYS A 3 20.83 3.91 -4.25
C LYS A 3 21.84 2.89 -4.81
N ALA A 4 22.15 1.84 -4.06
CA ALA A 4 23.26 0.95 -4.37
C ALA A 4 22.86 -0.30 -5.19
N LYS A 5 21.62 -0.77 -5.09
CA LYS A 5 21.13 -1.97 -5.79
C LYS A 5 19.61 -2.00 -5.89
N GLU A 6 19.09 -2.77 -6.85
CA GLU A 6 17.69 -3.20 -6.81
C GLU A 6 17.44 -3.91 -5.48
N SER A 7 16.47 -3.42 -4.71
CA SER A 7 16.20 -3.87 -3.36
C SER A 7 14.72 -4.19 -3.22
N THR A 8 14.40 -5.44 -2.91
CA THR A 8 13.07 -5.92 -2.51
C THR A 8 12.75 -5.64 -1.04
N ARG A 9 13.59 -4.85 -0.38
CA ARG A 9 13.59 -4.63 1.08
C ARG A 9 13.37 -3.18 1.47
N ALA A 10 13.11 -2.30 0.51
CA ALA A 10 12.79 -0.91 0.81
C ALA A 10 11.30 -0.81 1.18
N VAL A 11 10.98 -1.34 2.35
CA VAL A 11 9.62 -1.43 2.87
C VAL A 11 9.50 -0.48 4.05
N ALA A 12 8.49 0.40 4.01
CA ALA A 12 8.02 1.13 5.18
C ALA A 12 6.75 0.44 5.69
N VAL A 13 6.74 0.09 6.97
CA VAL A 13 5.59 -0.52 7.66
C VAL A 13 5.05 0.48 8.67
N LEU A 14 3.74 0.75 8.62
CA LEU A 14 3.08 1.69 9.53
C LEU A 14 2.28 0.98 10.62
N VAL A 15 2.12 -0.34 10.51
CA VAL A 15 1.57 -1.18 11.57
C VAL A 15 2.66 -1.49 12.58
N ASP A 16 2.45 -1.10 13.83
CA ASP A 16 3.25 -1.52 14.96
C ASP A 16 2.49 -2.62 15.70
N PRO A 17 2.92 -3.88 15.64
CA PRO A 17 2.16 -4.97 16.24
C PRO A 17 2.09 -4.91 17.77
N PHE A 18 3.06 -4.25 18.43
CA PHE A 18 3.07 -4.12 19.88
C PHE A 18 2.21 -2.97 20.37
N ARG A 19 1.98 -1.95 19.54
CA ARG A 19 1.07 -0.85 19.83
C ARG A 19 -0.35 -1.17 19.39
N ASP A 20 -0.51 -1.65 18.16
CA ASP A 20 -1.81 -1.72 17.49
C ASP A 20 -2.61 -2.98 17.89
N PHE A 21 -1.98 -4.01 18.50
CA PHE A 21 -2.65 -5.24 18.97
C PHE A 21 -2.63 -5.45 20.49
N ASN A 22 -2.09 -4.50 21.26
CA ASN A 22 -2.06 -4.51 22.73
C ASN A 22 -2.96 -3.37 23.26
N PRO A 23 -3.50 -3.46 24.49
CA PRO A 23 -4.83 -2.95 24.81
C PRO A 23 -5.07 -1.49 24.40
N VAL A 24 -6.11 -1.33 23.58
CA VAL A 24 -6.52 -0.12 22.84
C VAL A 24 -6.71 1.08 23.78
N PRO A 25 -6.05 2.24 23.58
CA PRO A 25 -6.56 3.50 24.10
C PRO A 25 -7.85 3.82 23.35
N ALA A 26 -8.90 4.17 24.10
CA ALA A 26 -10.33 4.15 23.71
C ALA A 26 -10.77 4.91 22.42
N LYS A 27 -9.86 5.44 21.59
CA LYS A 27 -10.16 6.27 20.42
C LYS A 27 -9.16 6.18 19.24
N GLU A 28 -8.15 5.32 19.26
CA GLU A 28 -7.24 5.23 18.09
C GLU A 28 -7.85 4.38 16.96
N GLU A 29 -8.09 5.02 15.82
CA GLU A 29 -8.52 4.33 14.60
C GLU A 29 -7.35 3.53 14.03
N PHE A 30 -7.49 2.21 13.99
CA PHE A 30 -6.48 1.29 13.46
C PHE A 30 -6.17 1.61 11.99
N ALA A 31 -4.89 1.84 11.67
CA ALA A 31 -4.46 2.32 10.36
C ALA A 31 -4.98 1.43 9.21
N SER A 32 -5.55 2.07 8.20
CA SER A 32 -6.00 1.43 6.96
C SER A 32 -4.84 1.16 6.00
N PHE A 33 -3.82 2.01 6.01
CA PHE A 33 -2.57 1.85 5.27
C PHE A 33 -1.57 1.07 6.12
N CYS A 34 -1.11 -0.07 5.61
CA CYS A 34 -0.32 -0.99 6.42
C CYS A 34 1.17 -0.94 6.08
N LEU A 35 1.49 -0.92 4.78
CA LEU A 35 2.87 -0.87 4.30
C LEU A 35 2.96 -0.32 2.89
N VAL A 36 4.16 0.12 2.53
CA VAL A 36 4.55 0.41 1.15
C VAL A 36 5.95 -0.11 0.88
N GLU A 37 6.10 -0.82 -0.23
CA GLU A 37 7.39 -1.19 -0.80
C GLU A 37 7.76 -0.23 -1.94
N PHE A 38 8.99 0.23 -1.98
CA PHE A 38 9.54 0.98 -3.11
C PHE A 38 10.47 0.09 -3.92
N ARG A 39 10.05 -0.27 -5.12
CA ARG A 39 10.83 -1.10 -6.03
C ARG A 39 11.57 -0.24 -7.04
N ARG A 40 12.91 -0.32 -7.03
CA ARG A 40 13.74 0.20 -8.12
C ARG A 40 13.64 -0.71 -9.33
N ARG A 41 13.51 -0.14 -10.52
CA ARG A 41 13.49 -0.86 -11.79
C ARG A 41 14.24 -0.05 -12.86
N ASN A 42 15.01 -0.73 -13.70
CA ASN A 42 15.68 -0.09 -14.84
C ASN A 42 14.83 -0.28 -16.11
N GLU A 43 14.61 0.80 -16.86
CA GLU A 43 13.87 0.77 -18.12
C GLU A 43 14.80 0.68 -19.34
N ALA A 44 14.26 0.20 -20.47
CA ALA A 44 14.96 0.18 -21.74
C ALA A 44 15.25 1.64 -22.16
N GLY A 45 16.51 2.06 -22.06
CA GLY A 45 16.93 3.45 -22.19
C GLY A 45 17.85 3.95 -21.08
N GLY A 46 18.12 3.14 -20.05
CA GLY A 46 19.05 3.47 -18.97
C GLY A 46 18.44 4.31 -17.84
N THR A 47 17.19 4.72 -17.99
CA THR A 47 16.43 5.40 -16.94
C THR A 47 16.15 4.44 -15.79
N THR A 48 16.45 4.88 -14.57
CA THR A 48 16.04 4.18 -13.35
C THR A 48 14.74 4.78 -12.86
N VAL A 49 13.72 3.96 -12.65
CA VAL A 49 12.44 4.35 -12.05
C VAL A 49 12.25 3.73 -10.68
N VAL A 50 11.41 4.36 -9.85
CA VAL A 50 10.94 3.81 -8.57
C VAL A 50 9.43 3.61 -8.59
N ASP A 51 8.97 2.40 -8.30
CA ASP A 51 7.55 2.02 -8.23
C ASP A 51 7.12 1.83 -6.77
N PRO A 52 6.15 2.59 -6.24
CA PRO A 52 5.55 2.29 -4.95
C PRO A 52 4.47 1.21 -5.08
N ILE A 53 4.52 0.24 -4.17
CA ILE A 53 3.56 -0.85 -4.03
C ILE A 53 2.99 -0.76 -2.61
N ALA A 54 1.79 -0.21 -2.50
CA ALA A 54 1.11 0.04 -1.24
C ALA A 54 0.10 -1.06 -0.92
N PHE A 55 0.06 -1.49 0.34
CA PHE A 55 -0.95 -2.42 0.85
C PHE A 55 -1.82 -1.72 1.89
N TYR A 56 -3.13 -1.81 1.66
CA TYR A 56 -4.19 -1.30 2.52
C TYR A 56 -5.02 -2.47 3.06
N ARG A 57 -5.29 -2.46 4.36
CA ARG A 57 -6.26 -3.38 4.96
C ARG A 57 -7.68 -3.04 4.52
N ALA A 58 -8.03 -1.76 4.50
CA ALA A 58 -9.31 -1.25 4.01
C ALA A 58 -9.08 0.01 3.18
N GLN A 59 -9.75 0.13 2.03
CA GLN A 59 -9.62 1.29 1.16
C GLN A 59 -10.99 1.75 0.69
N GLU A 60 -11.35 2.98 1.01
CA GLU A 60 -12.51 3.64 0.43
C GLU A 60 -12.08 4.35 -0.87
N PHE A 61 -12.77 4.04 -1.97
CA PHE A 61 -12.34 4.41 -3.32
C PHE A 61 -12.82 5.79 -3.78
N ALA A 62 -14.00 6.26 -3.34
CA ALA A 62 -14.59 7.48 -3.88
C ALA A 62 -13.93 8.75 -3.34
N ARG A 63 -13.48 8.75 -2.08
CA ARG A 63 -12.94 9.93 -1.39
C ARG A 63 -11.50 9.75 -0.96
N TRP A 64 -11.16 8.59 -0.40
CA TRP A 64 -9.85 8.41 0.23
C TRP A 64 -8.77 7.88 -0.72
N TRP A 65 -9.14 7.07 -1.72
CA TRP A 65 -8.16 6.53 -2.66
C TRP A 65 -7.43 7.62 -3.47
N PRO A 66 -8.09 8.67 -4.00
CA PRO A 66 -7.39 9.76 -4.67
C PRO A 66 -6.37 10.47 -3.78
N VAL A 67 -6.70 10.67 -2.50
CA VAL A 67 -5.80 11.29 -1.51
C VAL A 67 -4.59 10.39 -1.29
N ASN A 68 -4.81 9.10 -1.02
CA ASN A 68 -3.75 8.12 -0.79
C ASN A 68 -2.81 7.99 -2.02
N ILE A 69 -3.35 8.05 -3.24
CA ILE A 69 -2.54 8.04 -4.48
C ILE A 69 -1.69 9.32 -4.61
N ALA A 70 -2.24 10.48 -4.25
CA ALA A 70 -1.49 11.73 -4.27
C ALA A 70 -0.33 11.72 -3.27
N GLU A 71 -0.55 11.19 -2.06
CA GLU A 71 0.49 11.03 -1.04
C GLU A 71 1.58 10.03 -1.49
N LEU A 72 1.20 8.89 -2.07
CA LEU A 72 2.16 7.94 -2.64
C LEU A 72 2.98 8.57 -3.76
N ARG A 73 2.38 9.41 -4.60
CA ARG A 73 3.08 10.16 -5.65
C ARG A 73 4.06 11.16 -5.05
N LEU A 74 3.69 11.86 -3.99
CA LEU A 74 4.58 12.79 -3.29
C LEU A 74 5.80 12.04 -2.72
N LEU A 75 5.58 10.97 -1.96
CA LEU A 75 6.66 10.15 -1.39
C LEU A 75 7.58 9.57 -2.48
N GLN A 76 7.00 9.08 -3.57
CA GLN A 76 7.76 8.58 -4.72
C GLN A 76 8.66 9.66 -5.33
N ARG A 77 8.16 10.89 -5.45
CA ARG A 77 8.94 12.03 -5.97
C ARG A 77 10.07 12.41 -5.03
N GLU A 78 9.83 12.50 -3.73
CA GLU A 78 10.87 12.82 -2.74
C GLU A 78 12.00 11.78 -2.77
N ILE A 79 11.66 10.49 -2.85
CA ILE A 79 12.64 9.41 -3.00
C ILE A 79 13.38 9.52 -4.34
N GLY A 80 12.64 9.82 -5.42
CA GLY A 80 13.17 10.02 -6.76
C GLY A 80 14.20 11.15 -6.79
N GLU A 81 13.86 12.32 -6.27
CA GLU A 81 14.72 13.50 -6.17
C GLU A 81 15.97 13.21 -5.32
N ALA A 82 15.81 12.54 -4.17
CA ALA A 82 16.94 12.17 -3.32
C ALA A 82 17.89 11.15 -3.94
N CYS A 83 17.41 10.32 -4.88
CA CYS A 83 18.16 9.21 -5.48
C CYS A 83 18.55 9.42 -6.95
N GLY A 84 18.02 10.44 -7.63
CA GLY A 84 18.16 10.64 -9.07
C GLY A 84 17.36 9.61 -9.88
N PHE A 85 16.18 9.20 -9.40
CA PHE A 85 15.31 8.24 -10.08
C PHE A 85 14.03 8.92 -10.59
N GLU A 86 13.49 8.40 -11.68
CA GLU A 86 12.24 8.87 -12.25
C GLU A 86 11.01 8.21 -11.56
N PRO A 87 9.88 8.91 -11.47
CA PRO A 87 8.66 8.32 -10.91
C PRO A 87 8.06 7.23 -11.82
N GLY A 88 8.04 5.99 -11.35
CA GLY A 88 7.40 4.87 -12.02
C GLY A 88 5.90 4.69 -11.73
N ARG A 89 5.43 3.44 -11.84
CA ARG A 89 4.03 3.03 -11.68
C ARG A 89 3.67 2.90 -10.20
N ILE A 90 2.50 3.41 -9.83
CA ILE A 90 1.93 3.23 -8.50
C ILE A 90 1.02 1.99 -8.52
N THR A 91 1.24 1.07 -7.58
CA THR A 91 0.38 -0.10 -7.38
C THR A 91 -0.23 -0.04 -5.99
N THR A 92 -1.55 -0.20 -5.89
CA THR A 92 -2.25 -0.30 -4.60
C THR A 92 -2.97 -1.64 -4.49
N ILE A 93 -2.79 -2.33 -3.38
CA ILE A 93 -3.44 -3.59 -3.04
C ILE A 93 -4.34 -3.32 -1.83
N ALA A 94 -5.63 -3.65 -1.91
CA ALA A 94 -6.57 -3.48 -0.81
C ALA A 94 -7.21 -4.83 -0.47
N ALA A 95 -7.18 -5.23 0.80
CA ALA A 95 -7.86 -6.44 1.27
C ALA A 95 -9.39 -6.24 1.34
N ASP A 96 -9.83 -5.07 1.81
CA ASP A 96 -11.23 -4.66 1.81
C ASP A 96 -11.41 -3.39 0.94
N ALA A 97 -12.02 -3.56 -0.23
CA ALA A 97 -12.27 -2.51 -1.19
C ALA A 97 -13.70 -1.97 -1.03
N ARG A 98 -13.83 -0.71 -0.60
CA ARG A 98 -15.11 -0.06 -0.32
C ARG A 98 -15.40 1.01 -1.35
N THR A 99 -16.48 0.83 -2.11
CA THR A 99 -17.13 1.89 -2.89
C THR A 99 -18.44 2.19 -2.19
N ILE A 100 -18.83 3.45 -2.06
CA ILE A 100 -20.11 3.80 -1.44
C ILE A 100 -21.24 3.28 -2.34
N ALA A 101 -21.69 2.06 -2.09
CA ALA A 101 -22.98 1.53 -2.53
C ALA A 101 -23.66 0.97 -1.28
N ARG A 102 -24.70 1.65 -0.81
CA ARG A 102 -25.58 1.10 0.23
C ARG A 102 -26.20 -0.19 -0.31
N SER A 103 -25.74 -1.36 0.15
CA SER A 103 -26.53 -2.58 0.42
C SER A 103 -25.67 -3.69 1.08
N PRO A 104 -26.14 -4.41 2.12
CA PRO A 104 -25.28 -5.13 3.09
C PRO A 104 -24.90 -6.59 2.74
N THR A 105 -25.16 -7.09 1.53
CA THR A 105 -25.08 -8.54 1.22
C THR A 105 -24.15 -8.95 0.07
N GLN A 106 -23.34 -8.04 -0.48
CA GLN A 106 -22.49 -8.33 -1.66
C GLN A 106 -21.02 -7.99 -1.48
N VAL A 107 -20.47 -8.07 -0.27
CA VAL A 107 -19.01 -8.05 -0.11
C VAL A 107 -18.50 -9.46 -0.44
N ALA A 108 -17.90 -9.61 -1.61
CA ALA A 108 -17.35 -10.86 -2.10
C ALA A 108 -16.31 -11.42 -1.12
N MET A 109 -16.60 -12.59 -0.53
CA MET A 109 -15.62 -13.38 0.21
C MET A 109 -14.37 -13.63 -0.67
N PRO A 110 -13.15 -13.38 -0.15
CA PRO A 110 -11.92 -13.80 -0.81
C PRO A 110 -11.94 -15.32 -1.05
N LEU A 111 -11.44 -15.78 -2.21
CA LEU A 111 -11.43 -17.20 -2.59
C LEU A 111 -10.73 -18.12 -1.58
N ILE A 112 -9.81 -17.60 -0.76
CA ILE A 112 -9.15 -18.31 0.34
C ILE A 112 -10.16 -18.71 1.44
N ASP A 113 -11.14 -17.85 1.71
CA ASP A 113 -12.19 -18.07 2.70
C ASP A 113 -13.18 -19.17 2.26
N ARG A 114 -13.22 -19.48 0.95
CA ARG A 114 -13.93 -20.65 0.39
C ARG A 114 -13.15 -21.96 0.53
N LEU A 115 -11.82 -21.92 0.59
CA LEU A 115 -10.99 -23.12 0.60
C LEU A 115 -10.90 -23.75 2.00
N LEU A 116 -10.87 -22.92 3.05
CA LEU A 116 -10.73 -23.38 4.44
C LEU A 116 -11.99 -24.00 5.05
N ARG A 117 -13.18 -23.80 4.45
CA ARG A 117 -14.44 -24.44 4.92
C ARG A 117 -14.66 -25.86 4.40
N ARG A 118 -13.70 -26.40 3.62
CA ARG A 118 -13.81 -27.74 3.00
C ARG A 118 -13.02 -28.82 3.73
N TYR A 119 -12.43 -28.50 4.87
CA TYR A 119 -11.83 -29.42 5.85
C TYR A 119 -12.54 -29.27 7.18
#